data_AF-X0TCL8-F1
#
_entry.id   AF-X0TCL8-F1
#
_cell.length_a   1.000
_cell.length_b   1.000
_cell.length_c   1.000
_cell.angle_alpha   90.00
_cell.angle_beta   90.00
_cell.angle_gamma   90.00
#
_symmetry.space_group_name_H-M   'P 1'
#
loop_
_entity.id
_entity.type
_entity.pdbx_description
1 polymer ?
#
loop_
_entity_poly.entity_id
_entity_poly.type
_entity_poly.pdbx_seq_one_letter_code
_entity_poly.pdbx_strand_id
1 'polypeptide(L)' 'MAQPQHTILEILAPHWWIGALAFGVSLVVTPVVRLVAYRTRLVDRPDDLLKPHGRPVAYLGGVAIYIGLLAGFF' A
#
# COMPACT_ATOMS: atom_id res chain seq x y z
N MET A 1 -3.93 35.18 -19.46
CA MET A 1 -3.76 33.95 -18.64
C MET A 1 -2.56 33.20 -19.23
N ALA A 2 -1.51 33.00 -18.46
CA ALA A 2 -0.34 32.25 -18.93
C ALA A 2 -0.74 30.80 -19.21
N GLN A 3 -0.40 30.29 -20.39
CA GLN A 3 -0.62 28.88 -20.72
C GLN A 3 0.39 28.03 -19.92
N PRO A 4 -0.02 26.86 -19.37
CA PRO A 4 0.89 26.00 -18.62
C PRO A 4 2.00 25.45 -19.55
N GLN A 5 3.25 25.53 -19.09
CA GLN A 5 4.43 25.07 -19.84
C GLN A 5 4.47 23.55 -20.05
N HIS A 6 3.79 22.78 -19.19
CA HIS A 6 3.72 21.33 -19.27
C HIS A 6 2.32 20.82 -18.95
N THR A 7 1.94 19.75 -19.65
CA THR A 7 0.70 19.01 -19.37
C THR A 7 1.00 17.88 -18.38
N ILE A 8 0.04 17.54 -17.51
CA ILE A 8 0.18 16.44 -16.53
C ILE A 8 0.64 15.13 -17.18
N LEU A 9 0.14 14.82 -18.38
CA LEU A 9 0.52 13.62 -19.12
C LEU A 9 2.00 13.61 -19.54
N GLU A 10 2.59 14.76 -19.86
CA GLU A 10 4.01 14.85 -20.23
C GLU A 10 4.91 14.55 -19.04
N ILE A 11 4.46 14.93 -17.84
CA ILE A 11 5.15 14.63 -16.59
C ILE A 11 4.96 13.15 -16.23
N LEU A 12 3.76 12.60 -16.34
CA LEU A 12 3.47 11.23 -15.88
C LEU A 12 3.92 10.14 -16.87
N ALA A 13 3.87 10.39 -18.18
CA ALA A 13 4.21 9.40 -19.21
C ALA A 13 5.60 8.76 -19.03
N PRO A 14 6.69 9.49 -18.74
CA PRO A 14 7.99 8.87 -18.50
C PRO A 14 8.10 8.14 -17.15
N HIS A 15 7.20 8.38 -16.20
CA HIS A 15 7.26 7.85 -14.83
C HIS A 15 6.27 6.69 -14.58
N TRP A 16 5.66 6.12 -15.62
CA TRP A 16 4.69 5.01 -15.49
C TRP A 16 5.26 3.80 -14.72
N TRP A 17 6.58 3.58 -14.84
CA TRP A 17 7.30 2.47 -14.22
C TRP A 17 7.26 2.53 -12.69
N ILE A 18 7.19 3.73 -12.09
CA ILE A 18 7.07 3.94 -10.65
C ILE A 18 5.78 3.29 -10.14
N GLY A 19 4.66 3.51 -10.85
CA GLY A 19 3.38 2.92 -10.50
C GLY A 19 3.38 1.39 -10.67
N ALA A 20 3.99 0.89 -11.75
CA ALA A 20 4.12 -0.54 -12.00
C ALA A 20 4.97 -1.25 -10.92
N LEU A 21 6.10 -0.66 -10.53
CA LEU A 21 6.94 -1.17 -9.44
C LEU A 21 6.22 -1.14 -8.10
N ALA A 22 5.62 0.01 -7.74
CA ALA A 22 4.89 0.14 -6.48
C ALA A 22 3.74 -0.88 -6.38
N PHE A 23 3.04 -1.13 -7.48
CA PHE A 23 2.00 -2.16 -7.57
C PHE A 23 2.57 -3.58 -7.39
N GLY A 24 3.62 -3.93 -8.14
CA GLY A 24 4.26 -5.24 -8.05
C GLY A 24 4.82 -5.53 -6.65
N VAL A 25 5.50 -4.55 -6.05
CA VAL A 25 6.03 -4.65 -4.68
C VAL A 25 4.90 -4.79 -3.67
N SER A 26 3.84 -3.99 -3.77
CA SER A 26 2.70 -4.07 -2.85
C SER A 26 2.00 -5.43 -2.92
N LEU A 27 1.89 -6.04 -4.12
CA LEU A 27 1.32 -7.38 -4.29
C LEU A 27 2.10 -8.46 -3.53
N VAL A 28 3.43 -8.34 -3.47
CA VAL A 28 4.30 -9.31 -2.78
C VAL A 28 4.40 -9.00 -1.29
N VAL A 29 4.53 -7.73 -0.91
CA VAL A 29 4.76 -7.32 0.48
C VAL A 29 3.49 -7.47 1.32
N THR A 30 2.30 -7.24 0.75
CA THR A 30 1.02 -7.34 1.48
C THR A 30 0.79 -8.73 2.12
N PRO A 31 0.93 -9.87 1.42
CA PRO A 31 0.79 -11.18 2.04
C PRO A 31 1.91 -11.48 3.06
N VAL A 32 3.13 -10.98 2.84
CA VAL A 32 4.25 -11.13 3.80
C VAL A 32 3.96 -10.39 5.10
N VAL A 33 3.56 -9.12 5.01
CA VAL A 33 3.21 -8.29 6.18
C VAL A 33 1.99 -8.86 6.90
N ARG A 34 1.01 -9.38 6.15
CA ARG A 34 -0.12 -10.12 6.73
C ARG A 34 0.36 -11.32 7.56
N LEU A 35 1.26 -12.14 7.03
CA LEU A 35 1.82 -13.29 7.75
C LEU A 35 2.56 -12.86 9.02
N VAL A 36 3.37 -11.80 8.95
CA VAL A 36 4.07 -11.22 10.10
C VAL A 36 3.06 -10.75 11.15
N ALA A 37 2.02 -10.01 10.76
CA ALA A 37 0.99 -9.50 11.67
C ALA A 37 0.27 -10.62 12.44
N TYR A 38 -0.06 -11.75 11.78
CA TYR A 38 -0.64 -12.90 12.47
C TYR A 38 0.34 -13.56 13.43
N ARG A 39 1.62 -13.68 13.06
CA ARG A 39 2.64 -14.28 13.94
C ARG A 39 2.95 -13.43 15.17
N THR A 40 2.94 -12.11 15.03
CA THR A 40 3.19 -11.17 16.13
C THR A 40 1.93 -10.82 16.93
N ARG A 41 0.77 -11.38 16.57
CA ARG A 41 -0.55 -11.06 17.15
C ARG A 41 -0.91 -9.56 17.04
N LEU A 42 -0.31 -8.84 16.10
CA LEU A 42 -0.68 -7.49 15.69
C LEU A 42 -1.90 -7.54 14.75
N VAL A 43 -2.95 -8.14 15.27
CA VAL A 43 -4.23 -8.33 14.59
C VAL A 43 -5.31 -7.59 15.35
N ASP A 44 -6.19 -6.96 14.59
CA ASP A 44 -7.42 -6.43 15.15
C ASP A 44 -8.36 -7.59 15.44
N ARG A 45 -8.78 -7.73 16.70
CA ARG A 45 -9.69 -8.78 17.14
C ARG A 45 -11.14 -8.29 17.04
N PRO A 46 -12.08 -9.19 16.75
CA PRO A 46 -13.50 -8.86 16.87
C PRO A 46 -13.81 -8.46 18.30
N ASP A 47 -14.40 -7.28 18.43
CA ASP A 47 -15.09 -6.84 19.62
C ASP A 47 -16.55 -6.73 19.18
N ASP A 48 -17.44 -7.62 19.66
CA ASP A 48 -18.86 -7.77 19.23
C ASP A 48 -19.70 -6.48 19.34
N LEU A 49 -19.13 -5.41 19.90
CA LEU A 49 -19.74 -4.10 20.07
C LEU A 49 -19.52 -3.15 18.89
N LEU A 50 -18.39 -3.22 18.19
CA LEU A 50 -18.00 -2.23 17.18
C LEU A 50 -17.45 -2.84 15.88
N LYS A 51 -17.01 -4.11 15.91
CA LYS A 51 -16.31 -4.77 14.79
C LYS A 51 -17.09 -6.01 14.35
N PRO A 52 -17.93 -5.93 13.30
CA PRO A 52 -18.73 -7.07 12.83
C PRO A 52 -17.88 -8.20 12.18
N HIS A 53 -16.56 -8.08 12.14
CA HIS A 53 -15.67 -9.03 11.50
C HIS A 53 -15.53 -10.30 12.36
N GLY A 54 -16.10 -11.43 11.96
CA GLY A 54 -15.97 -12.70 12.70
C GLY A 54 -14.57 -13.33 12.73
N ARG A 55 -13.55 -12.68 12.14
CA ARG A 55 -12.17 -13.18 12.08
C ARG A 55 -11.14 -12.07 12.35
N PRO A 56 -9.99 -12.37 12.98
CA PRO A 56 -8.95 -11.37 13.21
C PRO A 56 -8.37 -10.84 11.90
N VAL A 57 -8.15 -9.53 11.81
CA VAL A 57 -7.64 -8.84 10.60
C VAL A 57 -6.23 -8.29 10.87
N ALA A 58 -5.31 -8.43 9.91
CA ALA A 58 -3.94 -7.94 10.05
C ALA A 58 -3.91 -6.40 10.12
N TYR A 59 -3.25 -5.84 11.15
CA TYR A 59 -3.23 -4.39 11.41
C TYR A 59 -2.09 -3.64 10.68
N LEU A 60 -1.11 -4.37 10.13
CA LEU A 60 0.11 -3.78 9.56
C LEU A 60 0.00 -3.35 8.08
N GLY A 61 -1.21 -3.15 7.54
CA GLY A 61 -1.40 -2.80 6.12
C GLY A 61 -0.65 -1.54 5.69
N GLY A 62 -0.56 -0.52 6.55
CA GLY A 62 0.18 0.71 6.27
C GLY A 62 1.68 0.50 6.03
N VAL A 63 2.30 -0.49 6.68
CA VAL A 63 3.70 -0.84 6.45
C VAL A 63 3.91 -1.36 5.03
N ALA A 64 2.98 -2.18 4.53
CA ALA A 64 3.05 -2.68 3.16
C ALA A 64 2.96 -1.54 2.13
N ILE A 65 2.07 -0.56 2.36
CA ILE A 65 1.92 0.63 1.51
C ILE A 65 3.22 1.45 1.51
N TYR A 66 3.81 1.68 2.67
CA TYR A 66 5.03 2.49 2.79
C TYR A 66 6.22 1.84 2.07
N ILE A 67 6.37 0.52 2.16
CA ILE A 67 7.40 -0.22 1.42
C ILE A 67 7.16 -0.12 -0.10
N GLY A 68 5.91 -0.27 -0.56
CA GLY A 68 5.56 -0.09 -1.97
C GLY A 68 5.89 1.31 -2.50
N LEU A 69 5.64 2.34 -1.69
CA LEU A 69 6.02 3.72 -2.01
C LEU A 69 7.54 3.89 -2.09
N LEU A 70 8.29 3.41 -1.09
CA LEU A 70 9.75 3.51 -1.07
C LEU A 70 10.39 2.84 -2.28
N ALA A 71 9.82 1.72 -2.75
CA ALA A 71 10.34 1.04 -3.93
C ALA A 71 10.21 1.84 -5.23
N GLY A 72 9.33 2.83 -5.29
CA GLY A 72 9.22 3.74 -6.43
C GLY A 72 10.19 4.93 -6.39
N PHE A 73 10.86 5.15 -5.26
CA PHE A 73 11.86 6.23 -5.10
C PHE A 73 13.28 5.83 -5.53
N PHE A 74 13.56 4.53 -5.64
CA PHE A 74 14.84 3.97 -6.08
C PHE A 74 14.76 3.50 -7.52
#